data_AF-A0A3D1RET2-F1
#
_entry.id   AF-A0A3D1RET2-F1
#
_cell.length_a   1.000
_cell.length_b   1.000
_cell.length_c   1.000
_cell.angle_alpha   90.00
_cell.angle_beta   90.00
_cell.angle_gamma   90.00
#
_symmetry.space_group_name_H-M   'P 1'
#
loop_
_entity.id
_entity.type
_entity.pdbx_description
1 polymer ?
#
loop_
_entity_poly.entity_id
_entity_poly.type
_entity_poly.pdbx_seq_one_letter_code
_entity_poly.pdbx_strand_id
1 'polypeptide(L)'
;MNNSSLQNQTITFNALSDVTYGDAPFNLTATASSGLTVTYTSSDDNVASVSGNTVTIHGVGMVTITAAQAGNGTYNPAPTVDQSFEVLPKNLTVSGLIAEDKVYDGTVA
;
A
#
# COMPACT_ATOMS: atom_id res chain seq x y z
N MET A 1 -4.41 9.78 46.12
CA MET A 1 -3.69 9.24 44.95
C MET A 1 -4.71 9.06 43.83
N ASN A 2 -4.79 10.02 42.93
CA ASN A 2 -5.69 10.02 41.78
C ASN A 2 -5.10 9.09 40.71
N ASN A 3 -5.46 7.81 40.80
CA ASN A 3 -5.07 6.77 39.85
C ASN A 3 -5.82 6.96 38.53
N SER A 4 -5.41 7.92 37.71
CA SER A 4 -5.88 8.00 36.32
C SER A 4 -4.99 7.14 35.44
N SER A 5 -5.03 5.82 35.64
CA SER A 5 -4.46 4.87 34.68
C SER A 5 -5.25 5.03 33.38
N LEU A 6 -4.57 5.44 32.31
CA LEU A 6 -5.16 5.50 30.98
C LEU A 6 -5.70 4.13 30.57
N GLN A 7 -6.73 4.13 29.71
CA GLN A 7 -7.35 2.92 29.19
C GLN A 7 -6.52 2.32 28.04
N ASN A 8 -6.35 1.00 28.04
CA ASN A 8 -5.74 0.31 26.90
C ASN A 8 -6.69 0.28 25.71
N GLN A 9 -6.11 0.24 24.52
CA GLN A 9 -6.81 0.16 23.25
C GLN A 9 -6.03 -0.70 22.27
N THR A 10 -6.70 -1.03 21.18
CA THR A 10 -6.23 -1.92 20.12
C THR A 10 -6.56 -1.31 18.77
N ILE A 11 -5.79 -1.69 17.75
CA ILE A 11 -6.08 -1.38 16.35
C ILE A 11 -6.59 -2.65 15.68
N THR A 12 -7.66 -2.54 14.92
CA THR A 12 -8.11 -3.55 13.97
C THR A 12 -7.76 -3.08 12.57
N PHE A 13 -6.82 -3.75 11.92
CA PHE A 13 -6.41 -3.49 10.55
C PHE A 13 -6.37 -4.81 9.79
N ASN A 14 -7.30 -4.99 8.86
CA ASN A 14 -7.43 -6.23 8.10
C ASN A 14 -6.32 -6.36 7.05
N ALA A 15 -6.03 -7.59 6.64
CA ALA A 15 -5.08 -7.87 5.58
C ALA A 15 -5.44 -7.08 4.32
N LEU A 16 -4.41 -6.49 3.70
CA LEU A 16 -4.53 -5.83 2.42
C LEU A 16 -4.47 -6.88 1.31
N SER A 17 -5.25 -6.67 0.25
CA SER A 17 -5.14 -7.50 -0.95
C SER A 17 -4.02 -6.99 -1.83
N ASP A 18 -3.36 -7.90 -2.55
CA ASP A 18 -2.40 -7.54 -3.58
C ASP A 18 -3.09 -6.71 -4.68
N VAL A 19 -2.32 -5.81 -5.28
CA VAL A 19 -2.78 -4.90 -6.32
C VAL A 19 -1.88 -5.02 -7.54
N THR A 20 -2.32 -4.50 -8.67
CA THR A 20 -1.51 -4.46 -9.89
C THR A 20 -1.00 -3.04 -10.14
N TYR A 21 0.20 -2.93 -10.68
CA TYR A 21 0.73 -1.65 -11.13
C TYR A 21 -0.23 -0.96 -12.12
N GLY A 22 -0.59 0.28 -11.81
CA GLY A 22 -1.56 1.08 -12.56
C GLY A 22 -3.01 0.96 -12.05
N ASP A 23 -3.27 0.20 -10.98
CA ASP A 23 -4.55 0.26 -10.27
C ASP A 23 -4.77 1.64 -9.64
N ALA A 24 -6.04 2.01 -9.46
CA ALA A 24 -6.41 3.26 -8.82
C ALA A 24 -6.00 3.29 -7.33
N PRO A 25 -5.76 4.48 -6.75
CA PRO A 25 -5.56 4.61 -5.32
C PRO A 25 -6.70 3.99 -4.51
N PHE A 26 -6.38 3.39 -3.36
CA PHE A 26 -7.35 2.75 -2.48
C PHE A 26 -7.24 3.27 -1.04
N ASN A 27 -8.32 3.12 -0.27
CA ASN A 27 -8.38 3.62 1.10
C ASN A 27 -8.15 2.50 2.12
N LEU A 28 -7.44 2.85 3.18
CA LEU A 28 -7.19 2.04 4.36
C LEU A 28 -8.31 2.21 5.37
N THR A 29 -8.73 1.11 6.00
CA THR A 29 -9.90 1.08 6.89
C THR A 29 -9.57 0.59 8.30
N ALA A 30 -8.35 0.82 8.79
CA ALA A 30 -8.01 0.49 10.17
C ALA A 30 -8.83 1.32 11.16
N THR A 31 -9.20 0.70 12.27
CA THR A 31 -9.98 1.33 13.34
C THR A 31 -9.30 1.12 14.67
N ALA A 32 -9.33 2.13 15.55
CA ALA A 32 -8.90 2.00 16.93
C ALA A 32 -10.12 1.80 17.83
N SER A 33 -10.04 0.91 18.82
CA SER A 33 -11.13 0.68 19.78
C SER A 33 -11.43 1.90 20.68
N SER A 34 -10.51 2.86 20.75
CA SER A 34 -10.71 4.17 21.40
C SER A 34 -11.55 5.15 20.56
N GLY A 35 -11.79 4.88 19.28
CA GLY A 35 -12.37 5.82 18.32
C GLY A 35 -11.41 6.93 17.87
N LEU A 36 -10.15 6.92 18.31
CA LEU A 36 -9.13 7.88 17.87
C LEU A 36 -8.69 7.59 16.44
N THR A 37 -8.26 8.64 15.73
CA THR A 37 -7.75 8.53 14.37
C THR A 37 -6.49 7.67 14.32
N VAL A 38 -6.46 6.73 13.38
CA VAL A 38 -5.30 5.90 13.06
C VAL A 38 -4.45 6.62 12.01
N THR A 39 -3.14 6.63 12.22
CA THR A 39 -2.14 7.13 11.25
C THR A 39 -1.45 5.96 10.58
N TYR A 40 -1.01 6.16 9.34
CA TYR A 40 -0.39 5.13 8.52
C TYR A 40 0.97 5.56 8.02
N THR A 41 1.89 4.60 7.91
CA THR A 41 3.21 4.80 7.30
C THR A 41 3.52 3.66 6.35
N SER A 42 4.11 3.97 5.20
CA SER A 42 4.63 2.98 4.25
C SER A 42 6.07 2.61 4.60
N SER A 43 6.43 1.35 4.35
CA SER A 43 7.83 0.91 4.39
C SER A 43 8.65 1.36 3.17
N ASP A 44 7.99 1.63 2.03
CA ASP A 44 8.64 2.09 0.79
C ASP A 44 7.69 2.95 -0.06
N ASP A 45 7.87 4.27 0.02
CA ASP A 45 7.08 5.24 -0.74
C ASP A 45 7.34 5.18 -2.27
N ASN A 46 8.43 4.53 -2.73
CA ASN A 46 8.66 4.34 -4.17
C ASN A 46 7.81 3.20 -4.74
N VAL A 47 7.33 2.28 -3.90
CA VAL A 47 6.41 1.20 -4.28
C VAL A 47 4.97 1.66 -4.06
N ALA A 48 4.67 2.11 -2.83
CA ALA A 48 3.36 2.65 -2.49
C ALA A 48 3.48 3.73 -1.41
N SER A 49 2.93 4.92 -1.66
CA SER A 49 2.93 6.02 -0.68
C SER A 49 1.57 6.14 0.01
N VAL A 50 1.54 6.60 1.26
CA VAL A 50 0.29 6.87 1.99
C VAL A 50 0.11 8.36 2.27
N SER A 51 -1.05 8.90 1.91
CA SER A 51 -1.48 10.25 2.30
C SER A 51 -2.81 10.19 3.03
N GLY A 52 -2.80 10.55 4.32
CA GLY A 52 -3.96 10.34 5.20
C GLY A 52 -4.24 8.84 5.36
N ASN A 53 -5.29 8.36 4.70
CA ASN A 53 -5.65 6.94 4.63
C ASN A 53 -5.67 6.40 3.19
N THR A 54 -5.21 7.16 2.21
CA THR A 54 -5.19 6.75 0.81
C THR A 54 -3.80 6.25 0.41
N VAL A 55 -3.73 5.03 -0.12
CA VAL A 55 -2.53 4.43 -0.71
C VAL A 55 -2.51 4.76 -2.19
N THR A 56 -1.37 5.26 -2.68
CA THR A 56 -1.10 5.47 -4.12
C THR A 56 0.04 4.57 -4.57
N ILE A 57 -0.13 3.89 -5.69
CA ILE A 57 0.81 2.92 -6.24
C ILE A 57 1.78 3.61 -7.21
N HIS A 58 3.08 3.40 -7.00
CA HIS A 58 4.16 4.03 -7.78
C HIS A 58 5.07 3.03 -8.47
N GLY A 59 5.17 1.80 -7.95
CA GLY A 59 6.05 0.78 -8.48
C GLY A 59 5.64 -0.63 -8.06
N VAL A 60 6.24 -1.64 -8.70
CA VAL A 60 6.06 -3.05 -8.33
C VAL A 60 6.94 -3.41 -7.14
N GLY A 61 6.49 -4.34 -6.31
CA GLY A 61 7.24 -4.82 -5.15
C GLY A 61 6.38 -5.11 -3.93
N MET A 62 7.02 -5.63 -2.88
CA MET A 62 6.36 -5.86 -1.59
C MET A 62 6.47 -4.61 -0.72
N VAL A 63 5.36 -4.20 -0.12
CA VAL A 63 5.30 -3.05 0.78
C VAL A 63 4.49 -3.40 2.02
N THR A 64 4.91 -2.85 3.15
CA THR A 64 4.21 -2.98 4.43
C THR A 64 3.65 -1.63 4.84
N ILE A 65 2.37 -1.60 5.18
CA ILE A 65 1.71 -0.45 5.77
C ILE A 65 1.56 -0.69 7.27
N THR A 66 2.10 0.21 8.07
CA THR A 66 1.97 0.19 9.53
C THR A 66 0.84 1.13 9.95
N ALA A 67 -0.14 0.61 10.67
CA ALA A 67 -1.19 1.38 11.33
C ALA A 67 -0.80 1.66 12.79
N ALA A 68 -0.87 2.92 13.19
CA ALA A 68 -0.46 3.38 14.52
C ALA A 68 -1.51 4.30 15.17
N GLN A 69 -1.60 4.24 16.50
CA GLN A 69 -2.46 5.11 17.30
C GLN A 69 -1.71 5.46 18.59
N ALA A 70 -1.44 6.76 18.79
CA ALA A 70 -0.54 7.27 19.84
C ALA A 70 -1.17 7.44 21.24
N GLY A 71 -2.45 7.13 21.41
CA GLY A 71 -3.22 7.44 22.61
C GLY A 71 -3.61 8.90 22.73
N ASN A 72 -4.06 9.29 23.92
CA ASN A 72 -4.32 10.66 24.35
C ASN A 72 -4.35 10.72 25.90
N GLY A 73 -4.89 11.79 26.49
CA GLY A 73 -5.05 11.92 27.94
C GLY A 73 -6.04 10.93 28.60
N THR A 74 -6.69 10.06 27.82
CA THR A 74 -7.63 9.03 28.28
C THR A 74 -7.17 7.61 27.94
N TYR A 75 -6.52 7.42 26.78
CA TYR A 75 -6.09 6.11 26.30
C TYR A 75 -4.56 6.00 26.12
N ASN A 76 -4.00 4.85 26.45
CA ASN A 76 -2.60 4.51 26.15
C ASN A 76 -2.38 4.35 24.64
N PRO A 77 -1.15 4.51 24.11
CA PRO A 77 -0.83 4.11 22.74
C PRO A 77 -1.23 2.66 22.46
N ALA A 78 -1.80 2.40 21.29
CA ALA A 78 -2.10 1.04 20.86
C ALA A 78 -0.83 0.36 20.30
N PRO A 79 -0.69 -0.96 20.45
CA PRO A 79 0.28 -1.72 19.65
C PRO A 79 0.02 -1.47 18.16
N THR A 80 1.08 -1.22 17.40
CA THR A 80 0.98 -1.04 15.94
C THR A 80 0.59 -2.34 15.26
N VAL A 81 -0.09 -2.23 14.12
CA VAL A 81 -0.48 -3.38 13.30
C VAL A 81 0.05 -3.17 11.89
N ASP A 82 0.80 -4.16 11.41
CA ASP A 82 1.41 -4.14 10.09
C ASP A 82 0.61 -5.01 9.13
N GLN A 83 0.41 -4.52 7.91
CA GLN A 83 -0.15 -5.31 6.83
C GLN A 83 0.68 -5.14 5.56
N SER A 84 1.14 -6.26 5.03
CA SER A 84 1.90 -6.31 3.78
C SER A 84 0.99 -6.67 2.62
N PHE A 85 1.30 -6.13 1.45
CA PHE A 85 0.73 -6.54 0.18
C PHE A 85 1.79 -6.42 -0.93
N GLU A 86 1.57 -7.14 -2.02
CA GLU A 86 2.41 -7.08 -3.22
C GLU A 86 1.76 -6.21 -4.29
N VAL A 87 2.57 -5.36 -4.93
CA VAL A 87 2.21 -4.71 -6.19
C VAL A 87 2.75 -5.54 -7.34
N LEU A 88 1.84 -6.25 -8.01
CA LEU A 88 2.12 -7.13 -9.13
C LEU A 88 2.34 -6.34 -10.43
N PRO A 89 3.20 -6.82 -11.35
CA PRO A 89 3.34 -6.22 -12.67
C PRO A 89 2.07 -6.42 -13.50
N LYS A 90 1.73 -5.40 -14.31
CA LYS A 90 0.64 -5.52 -15.29
C LYS A 90 1.10 -6.34 -16.49
N ASN A 91 0.44 -7.46 -16.77
CA ASN A 91 0.70 -8.23 -17.99
C ASN A 91 0.30 -7.40 -19.22
N LEU A 92 1.24 -7.16 -20.12
CA LEU A 92 0.97 -6.54 -21.42
C LEU A 92 0.73 -7.65 -22.45
N THR A 93 -0.45 -7.69 -23.06
CA THR A 93 -0.72 -8.54 -24.22
C THR A 93 -0.58 -7.73 -25.49
N VAL A 94 0.30 -8.18 -26.40
CA VAL A 94 0.44 -7.61 -27.73
C VAL A 94 -0.14 -8.60 -28.74
N SER A 95 -1.10 -8.17 -29.54
CA SER A 95 -1.78 -8.98 -30.56
C SER A 95 -1.78 -8.24 -31.90
N GLY A 96 -1.58 -8.97 -32.99
CA GLY A 96 -1.67 -8.41 -34.35
C GLY A 96 -0.40 -7.70 -34.87
N LEU A 97 0.77 -7.95 -34.26
CA LEU A 97 2.03 -7.52 -34.88
C LEU A 97 2.32 -8.38 -36.11
N ILE A 98 2.36 -7.75 -37.28
CA ILE A 98 3.04 -8.27 -38.45
C ILE A 98 4.46 -7.67 -38.46
N ALA A 99 5.48 -8.50 -38.61
CA ALA A 99 6.81 -8.01 -38.93
C ALA A 99 6.82 -7.64 -40.41
N GLU A 100 7.16 -6.39 -40.74
CA GLU A 100 7.46 -6.03 -42.12
C GLU A 100 8.79 -6.70 -42.51
N ASP A 101 8.75 -7.65 -43.44
CA ASP A 101 9.96 -8.23 -44.00
C ASP A 101 10.78 -7.13 -44.68
N LYS A 102 12.05 -6.98 -44.28
CA LYS A 102 13.00 -6.21 -45.10
C LYS A 102 13.46 -7.10 -46.24
N VAL A 103 12.95 -6.87 -47.44
CA VAL A 103 13.49 -7.50 -48.64
C VAL A 103 14.91 -6.96 -48.87
N TYR A 104 15.92 -7.82 -48.70
CA TYR A 104 17.28 -7.53 -49.14
C TYR A 104 17.32 -7.69 -50.67
N ASP A 105 17.42 -6.57 -51.39
CA ASP A 105 17.64 -6.56 -52.83
C ASP A 105 19.13 -6.79 -53.11
N GLY A 106 19.56 -8.05 -53.09
CA GLY A 106 20.95 -8.45 -53.30
C GLY A 106 21.53 -8.14 -54.69
N THR A 107 21.56 -6.86 -55.09
CA THR A 107 22.32 -6.36 -56.24
C THR A 107 23.78 -6.30 -55.82
N VAL A 108 24.49 -7.40 -56.04
CA VAL A 108 25.95 -7.39 -56.01
C VAL A 108 26.40 -6.59 -57.23
N ALA A 109 27.13 -5.49 -57.00
CA ALA A 109 27.75 -4.67 -58.04
C ALA A 109 28.95 -5.37 -58.69
#